data_AF-A0AAW2WPS2-F1
#
_entry.id   AF-A0AAW2WPS2-F1
#
_cell.length_a   1.000
_cell.length_b   1.000
_cell.length_c   1.000
_cell.angle_alpha   90.00
_cell.angle_beta   90.00
_cell.angle_gamma   90.00
#
_symmetry.space_group_name_H-M   'P 1'
#
loop_
_entity.id
_entity.type
_entity.pdbx_description
1 polymer ?
#
loop_
_entity_poly.entity_id
_entity_poly.type
_entity_poly.pdbx_seq_one_letter_code
_entity_poly.pdbx_strand_id
1 'polypeptide(L)'
;MDLQYPQSPTPPFRWLELRGRLLKVPEWIPSLQGLTGLHLRWSKINEDPTESLQHLPNLRFLELDLAYEGNRLCFKSAEKLLLVRLNGLKSVKIHALSPIAVRTGLQIVGGGSVGIDHLTHLKCIEFSDMSETFIQTLEKQKEEGGNWKLAHIPKIGIYFLMGE
;
A
#
# COMPACT_ATOMS: atom_id res chain seq x y z
N MET A 1 22.10 -5.62 41.08
CA MET A 1 20.87 -4.97 40.58
C MET A 1 20.76 -5.30 39.11
N ASP A 2 19.96 -6.30 38.78
CA ASP A 2 19.73 -6.75 37.41
C ASP A 2 18.86 -5.74 36.66
N LEU A 3 19.39 -5.20 35.57
CA LEU A 3 18.65 -4.36 34.63
C LEU A 3 17.72 -5.26 33.81
N GLN A 4 16.51 -5.51 34.33
CA GLN A 4 15.46 -6.13 33.54
C GLN A 4 15.05 -5.18 32.41
N TYR A 5 15.54 -5.47 31.21
CA TYR A 5 15.06 -4.88 29.97
C TYR A 5 13.56 -5.19 29.85
N PRO A 6 12.66 -4.20 29.71
CA PRO A 6 11.27 -4.50 29.46
C PRO A 6 11.18 -5.19 28.10
N GLN A 7 10.87 -6.49 28.10
CA GLN A 7 10.47 -7.21 26.91
C GLN A 7 9.15 -6.61 26.43
N SER A 8 9.25 -5.61 25.56
CA SER A 8 8.11 -5.19 24.74
C SER A 8 7.64 -6.40 23.92
N PRO A 9 6.34 -6.78 23.95
CA PRO A 9 5.84 -7.95 23.23
C PRO A 9 5.54 -7.55 21.78
N THR A 10 6.45 -6.84 21.12
CA THR A 10 6.35 -6.69 19.67
C THR A 10 6.65 -8.06 19.06
N PRO A 11 5.72 -8.66 18.30
CA PRO A 11 6.01 -9.89 17.57
C PRO A 11 7.28 -9.69 16.74
N PRO A 12 8.17 -10.69 16.65
CA PRO A 12 9.34 -10.59 15.80
C PRO A 12 8.89 -10.24 14.38
N PHE A 13 9.55 -9.26 13.77
CA PHE A 13 9.25 -8.83 12.41
C PHE A 13 9.53 -10.00 11.46
N ARG A 14 8.49 -10.59 10.88
CA ARG A 14 8.58 -11.72 9.94
C ARG A 14 8.12 -11.28 8.57
N TRP A 15 9.03 -11.39 7.61
CA TRP A 15 8.79 -10.98 6.23
C TRP A 15 8.82 -12.17 5.30
N LEU A 16 7.94 -12.15 4.31
CA LEU A 16 7.86 -13.14 3.24
C LEU A 16 7.92 -12.39 1.91
N GLU A 17 8.78 -12.85 1.02
CA GLU A 17 8.83 -12.35 -0.36
C GLU A 17 8.53 -13.50 -1.32
N LEU A 18 7.58 -13.28 -2.22
CA LEU A 18 7.25 -14.20 -3.29
C LEU A 18 7.45 -13.49 -4.63
N ARG A 19 8.23 -14.14 -5.49
CA ARG A 19 8.54 -13.67 -6.84
C ARG A 19 8.00 -14.63 -7.88
N GLY A 20 7.50 -14.08 -8.98
CA GLY A 20 7.01 -14.83 -10.12
C GLY A 20 5.51 -15.11 -10.06
N ARG A 21 4.99 -15.73 -11.12
CA ARG A 21 3.55 -15.85 -11.40
C ARG A 21 2.83 -16.73 -10.36
N LEU A 22 1.86 -16.13 -9.64
CA LEU A 22 1.03 -16.80 -8.65
C LEU A 22 -0.45 -16.93 -9.07
N LEU A 23 -0.97 -16.02 -9.90
CA LEU A 23 -2.39 -15.91 -10.32
C LEU A 23 -3.40 -15.57 -9.21
N LYS A 24 -3.19 -16.13 -8.02
CA LYS A 24 -3.93 -15.86 -6.78
C LYS A 24 -2.98 -15.87 -5.58
N VAL A 25 -3.42 -15.32 -4.45
CA VAL A 25 -2.68 -15.45 -3.18
C VAL A 25 -2.70 -16.93 -2.75
N PRO A 26 -1.55 -17.57 -2.47
CA PRO A 26 -1.52 -18.95 -1.99
C PRO A 26 -2.28 -19.14 -0.68
N GLU A 27 -3.07 -20.21 -0.58
CA GLU A 27 -3.98 -20.49 0.55
C GLU A 27 -3.27 -20.68 1.90
N TRP A 28 -1.98 -21.02 1.88
CA TRP A 28 -1.18 -21.12 3.09
C TRP A 28 -0.72 -19.75 3.64
N ILE A 29 -0.76 -18.67 2.86
CA ILE A 29 -0.32 -17.35 3.35
C ILE A 29 -1.17 -16.87 4.53
N PRO A 30 -2.53 -16.88 4.47
CA PRO A 30 -3.38 -16.50 5.59
C PRO A 30 -3.12 -17.27 6.90
N SER A 31 -2.53 -18.48 6.82
CA SER A 31 -2.18 -19.28 8.00
C SER A 31 -0.95 -18.74 8.76
N LEU A 32 -0.17 -17.83 8.16
CA LEU A 32 1.05 -17.26 8.74
C LEU A 32 0.73 -16.13 9.72
N GLN A 33 0.11 -16.46 10.86
CA GLN A 33 -0.38 -15.48 11.84
C GLN A 33 0.71 -14.55 12.41
N GLY A 34 1.98 -14.94 12.34
CA GLY A 34 3.12 -14.11 12.75
C GLY A 34 3.69 -13.22 11.65
N LEU A 35 3.15 -13.23 10.43
CA LEU A 35 3.66 -12.47 9.31
C LEU A 35 3.37 -10.97 9.49
N THR A 36 4.43 -10.16 9.49
CA THR A 36 4.34 -8.70 9.64
C THR A 36 4.58 -7.95 8.35
N GLY A 37 5.23 -8.57 7.37
CA GLY A 37 5.41 -7.99 6.03
C GLY A 37 5.31 -9.02 4.92
N LEU A 38 4.73 -8.61 3.80
CA LEU A 38 4.59 -9.42 2.60
C LEU A 38 4.99 -8.62 1.36
N HIS A 39 5.88 -9.19 0.55
CA HIS A 39 6.21 -8.70 -0.77
C HIS A 39 5.70 -9.68 -1.82
N LEU A 40 4.88 -9.18 -2.73
CA LEU A 40 4.47 -9.93 -3.92
C LEU A 40 5.07 -9.20 -5.11
N ARG A 41 5.89 -9.90 -5.91
CA ARG A 41 6.55 -9.35 -7.09
C ARG A 41 6.30 -10.21 -8.32
N TRP A 42 5.91 -9.58 -9.43
CA TRP A 42 5.65 -10.24 -10.72
C TRP A 42 4.61 -11.39 -10.63
N SER A 43 3.66 -11.25 -9.71
CA SER A 43 2.74 -12.32 -9.33
C SER A 43 1.51 -12.47 -10.22
N LYS A 44 1.17 -11.46 -11.02
CA LYS A 44 0.02 -11.49 -11.94
C LYS A 44 -1.28 -11.97 -11.28
N ILE A 45 -1.54 -11.47 -10.08
CA ILE A 45 -2.72 -11.82 -9.29
C ILE A 45 -3.92 -11.11 -9.90
N ASN A 46 -4.99 -11.86 -10.17
CA ASN A 46 -6.19 -11.34 -10.83
C ASN A 46 -7.33 -11.02 -9.85
N GLU A 47 -7.38 -11.76 -8.74
CA GLU A 47 -8.33 -11.58 -7.64
C GLU A 47 -7.83 -10.51 -6.66
N ASP A 48 -8.71 -9.83 -5.93
CA ASP A 48 -8.26 -8.84 -4.94
C ASP A 48 -7.43 -9.52 -3.83
N PRO A 49 -6.10 -9.30 -3.74
CA PRO A 49 -5.28 -9.98 -2.73
C PRO A 49 -5.70 -9.64 -1.30
N THR A 50 -6.41 -8.52 -1.10
CA THR A 50 -6.84 -8.11 0.24
C THR A 50 -7.86 -9.05 0.87
N GLU A 51 -8.64 -9.78 0.06
CA GLU A 51 -9.63 -10.74 0.56
C GLU A 51 -8.96 -11.91 1.28
N SER A 52 -7.77 -12.30 0.85
CA SER A 52 -6.98 -13.33 1.53
C SER A 52 -6.15 -12.73 2.68
N LEU A 53 -5.54 -11.56 2.45
CA LEU A 53 -4.60 -10.96 3.40
C LEU A 53 -5.27 -10.35 4.63
N GLN A 54 -6.56 -10.04 4.59
CA GLN A 54 -7.32 -9.56 5.74
C GLN A 54 -7.33 -10.51 6.95
N HIS A 55 -6.99 -11.79 6.74
CA HIS A 55 -6.92 -12.80 7.80
C HIS A 55 -5.59 -12.80 8.56
N LEU A 56 -4.64 -11.94 8.18
CA LEU A 56 -3.36 -11.79 8.84
C LEU A 56 -3.42 -10.67 9.89
N PRO A 57 -3.55 -10.99 11.19
CA PRO A 57 -3.80 -9.98 12.23
C PRO A 57 -2.59 -9.07 12.49
N ASN A 58 -1.40 -9.54 12.13
CA ASN A 58 -0.14 -8.83 12.37
C ASN A 58 0.47 -8.23 11.11
N LEU A 59 -0.21 -8.28 9.95
CA LEU A 59 0.33 -7.74 8.71
C LEU A 59 0.36 -6.21 8.77
N ARG A 60 1.56 -5.66 8.80
CA ARG A 60 1.81 -4.21 8.89
C ARG A 60 2.28 -3.64 7.57
N PHE A 61 3.08 -4.40 6.82
CA PHE A 61 3.66 -3.97 5.56
C PHE A 61 3.19 -4.86 4.40
N LEU A 62 2.72 -4.24 3.32
CA LEU A 62 2.46 -4.94 2.06
C LEU A 62 3.09 -4.19 0.91
N GLU A 63 3.86 -4.90 0.10
CA GLU A 63 4.35 -4.43 -1.20
C GLU A 63 3.74 -5.27 -2.31
N LEU A 64 3.14 -4.60 -3.30
CA LEU A 64 2.65 -5.18 -4.54
C LEU A 64 3.42 -4.55 -5.70
N ASP A 65 4.32 -5.31 -6.32
CA ASP A 65 5.16 -4.82 -7.41
C ASP A 65 4.96 -5.64 -8.70
N LEU A 66 4.32 -5.05 -9.72
CA LEU A 66 3.84 -5.80 -10.90
C LEU A 66 3.07 -7.08 -10.51
N ALA A 67 2.44 -7.05 -9.35
CA ALA A 67 1.91 -8.25 -8.70
C ALA A 67 0.42 -8.41 -8.89
N TYR A 68 -0.30 -7.34 -9.22
CA TYR A 68 -1.76 -7.32 -9.35
C TYR A 68 -2.15 -6.79 -10.73
N GLU A 69 -3.02 -7.51 -11.44
CA GLU A 69 -3.54 -7.16 -12.77
C GLU A 69 -4.99 -6.63 -12.72
N GLY A 70 -5.63 -6.63 -11.55
CA GLY A 70 -6.96 -6.07 -11.38
C GLY A 70 -6.96 -4.55 -11.23
N ASN A 71 -8.15 -3.98 -11.12
CA ASN A 71 -8.35 -2.52 -11.18
C ASN A 71 -8.76 -1.88 -9.85
N ARG A 72 -9.01 -2.66 -8.79
CA ARG A 72 -9.49 -2.15 -7.50
C ARG A 72 -8.89 -2.95 -6.35
N LEU A 73 -8.39 -2.25 -5.32
CA LEU A 73 -7.90 -2.86 -4.09
C LEU A 73 -8.70 -2.34 -2.89
N CYS A 74 -9.11 -3.23 -1.99
CA CYS A 74 -9.89 -2.88 -0.80
C CYS A 74 -9.26 -3.41 0.50
N PHE A 75 -8.56 -2.56 1.24
CA PHE A 75 -7.90 -2.95 2.50
C PHE A 75 -8.79 -2.66 3.72
N LYS A 76 -8.95 -3.65 4.60
CA LYS A 76 -9.58 -3.43 5.93
C LYS A 76 -8.68 -2.59 6.84
N SER A 77 -7.40 -2.91 6.87
CA SER A 77 -6.35 -2.20 7.60
C SER A 77 -4.99 -2.49 6.98
N ALA A 78 -4.14 -1.48 6.89
CA ALA A 78 -2.73 -1.63 6.58
C ALA A 78 -1.97 -0.53 7.30
N GLU A 79 -0.84 -0.83 7.93
CA GLU A 79 0.02 0.23 8.45
C GLU A 79 0.77 0.88 7.29
N LYS A 80 1.45 0.12 6.44
CA LYS A 80 2.18 0.65 5.28
C LYS A 80 1.90 -0.17 4.03
N LEU A 81 1.55 0.54 2.96
CA LEU A 81 1.22 -0.05 1.66
C LEU A 81 2.12 0.56 0.57
N LEU A 82 2.83 -0.28 -0.15
CA LEU A 82 3.68 0.10 -1.26
C LEU A 82 3.15 -0.55 -2.54
N LEU A 83 2.67 0.26 -3.46
CA LEU A 83 2.12 -0.16 -4.75
C LEU A 83 3.08 0.28 -5.85
N VAL A 84 3.74 -0.68 -6.49
CA VAL A 84 4.77 -0.43 -7.49
C VAL A 84 4.31 -0.99 -8.82
N ARG A 85 4.34 -0.19 -9.88
CA ARG A 85 4.12 -0.66 -11.26
C ARG A 85 2.82 -1.47 -11.43
N LEU A 86 1.73 -1.02 -10.82
CA LEU A 86 0.42 -1.65 -10.94
C LEU A 86 -0.37 -1.08 -12.12
N ASN A 87 -0.18 -1.71 -13.28
CA ASN A 87 -0.85 -1.30 -14.51
C ASN A 87 -2.37 -1.51 -14.42
N GLY A 88 -3.15 -0.49 -14.76
CA GLY A 88 -4.62 -0.59 -14.80
C GLY A 88 -5.33 -0.42 -13.46
N LEU A 89 -4.61 -0.15 -12.37
CA LEU A 89 -5.20 0.14 -11.06
C LEU A 89 -5.98 1.47 -11.07
N LYS A 90 -7.28 1.42 -10.82
CA LYS A 90 -8.20 2.58 -10.86
C LYS A 90 -8.68 3.03 -9.48
N SER A 91 -8.56 2.22 -8.45
CA SER A 91 -9.09 2.57 -7.12
C SER A 91 -8.39 1.79 -6.01
N VAL A 92 -8.07 2.49 -4.93
CA VAL A 92 -7.62 1.90 -3.67
C VAL A 92 -8.53 2.42 -2.57
N LYS A 93 -9.09 1.52 -1.76
CA LYS A 93 -9.90 1.85 -0.58
C LYS A 93 -9.24 1.30 0.68
N ILE A 94 -9.22 2.09 1.74
CA ILE A 94 -8.69 1.67 3.06
C ILE A 94 -9.75 2.02 4.11
N HIS A 95 -10.30 1.00 4.77
CA HIS A 95 -11.42 1.15 5.72
C HIS A 95 -11.00 1.57 7.14
N ALA A 96 -9.69 1.60 7.43
CA ALA A 96 -9.07 2.10 8.66
C ALA A 96 -9.93 1.94 9.94
N LEU A 97 -10.23 0.71 10.33
CA LEU A 97 -11.08 0.43 11.51
C LEU A 97 -10.33 0.50 12.86
N SER A 98 -9.01 0.78 12.86
CA SER A 98 -8.22 0.82 14.10
C SER A 98 -7.78 2.25 14.48
N PRO A 99 -8.04 2.71 15.71
CA PRO A 99 -7.54 3.99 16.23
C PRO A 99 -6.00 4.09 16.26
N ILE A 100 -5.31 2.94 16.19
CA ILE A 100 -3.85 2.78 16.30
C ILE A 100 -3.19 2.65 14.91
N ALA A 101 -3.87 3.00 13.81
CA ALA A 101 -3.19 3.09 12.51
C ALA A 101 -2.14 4.21 12.54
N VAL A 102 -0.91 3.87 12.97
CA VAL A 102 0.16 4.81 13.32
C VAL A 102 0.64 5.57 12.10
N ARG A 103 0.44 5.09 10.87
CA ARG A 103 0.84 5.80 9.65
C ARG A 103 0.34 5.08 8.40
N THR A 104 -0.95 5.10 8.08
CA THR A 104 -1.45 4.62 6.77
C THR A 104 -0.78 5.43 5.66
N GLY A 105 0.30 4.86 5.11
CA GLY A 105 1.13 5.43 4.06
C GLY A 105 0.94 4.61 2.80
N LEU A 106 0.45 5.24 1.74
CA LEU A 106 0.42 4.66 0.40
C LEU A 106 1.57 5.25 -0.40
N GLN A 107 2.49 4.42 -0.86
CA GLN A 107 3.49 4.84 -1.84
C GLN A 107 3.15 4.25 -3.20
N ILE A 108 3.07 5.09 -4.23
CA ILE A 108 2.85 4.66 -5.62
C ILE A 108 4.11 4.95 -6.41
N VAL A 109 4.69 3.91 -7.02
CA VAL A 109 5.93 4.03 -7.81
C VAL A 109 5.70 3.61 -9.24
N GLY A 110 5.99 4.51 -10.20
CA GLY A 110 6.06 4.22 -11.64
C GLY A 110 4.86 3.46 -12.23
N GLY A 111 3.87 4.18 -12.77
CA GLY A 111 2.72 3.59 -13.44
C GLY A 111 1.87 4.64 -14.15
N GLY A 112 1.04 4.22 -15.11
CA GLY A 112 0.02 5.07 -15.75
C GLY A 112 -1.02 5.58 -14.74
N SER A 113 -2.03 6.33 -15.22
CA SER A 113 -3.04 7.02 -14.38
C SER A 113 -3.59 6.14 -13.26
N VAL A 114 -3.09 6.30 -12.04
CA VAL A 114 -3.69 5.67 -10.86
C VAL A 114 -4.92 6.48 -10.52
N GLY A 115 -6.08 5.82 -10.51
CA GLY A 115 -7.31 6.48 -10.07
C GLY A 115 -7.26 6.75 -8.57
N ILE A 116 -7.13 8.01 -8.21
CA ILE A 116 -7.12 8.52 -6.82
C ILE A 116 -8.52 8.81 -6.28
N ASP A 117 -9.56 8.45 -7.03
CA ASP A 117 -10.94 8.88 -6.83
C ASP A 117 -11.58 8.41 -5.52
N HIS A 118 -11.03 7.37 -4.89
CA HIS A 118 -11.63 6.73 -3.72
C HIS A 118 -10.64 6.47 -2.58
N LEU A 119 -9.54 7.23 -2.56
CA LEU A 119 -8.66 7.26 -1.40
C LEU A 119 -9.43 7.88 -0.25
N THR A 120 -9.56 7.17 0.87
CA THR A 120 -10.23 7.65 2.08
C THR A 120 -9.46 7.16 3.29
N HIS A 121 -9.49 7.91 4.40
CA HIS A 121 -8.82 7.58 5.67
C HIS A 121 -7.29 7.44 5.60
N LEU A 122 -6.65 7.97 4.55
CA LEU A 122 -5.19 8.03 4.45
C LEU A 122 -4.63 9.19 5.26
N LYS A 123 -3.61 8.90 6.08
CA LYS A 123 -2.83 9.95 6.77
C LYS A 123 -1.69 10.48 5.90
N CYS A 124 -1.14 9.63 5.04
CA CYS A 124 -0.01 9.97 4.18
C CYS A 124 -0.15 9.28 2.81
N ILE A 125 0.18 10.01 1.75
CA ILE A 125 0.40 9.44 0.42
C ILE A 125 1.69 9.99 -0.16
N GLU A 126 2.47 9.12 -0.78
CA GLU A 126 3.76 9.44 -1.38
C GLU A 126 3.76 8.92 -2.82
N PHE A 127 4.04 9.80 -3.78
CA PHE A 127 4.18 9.44 -5.19
C PHE A 127 5.66 9.46 -5.55
N SER A 128 6.16 8.42 -6.22
CA SER A 128 7.55 8.34 -6.67
C SER A 128 7.62 7.94 -8.13
N ASP A 129 8.52 8.55 -8.90
CA ASP A 129 8.75 8.23 -10.32
C ASP A 129 7.46 8.21 -11.16
N MET A 130 6.55 9.13 -10.86
CA MET A 130 5.33 9.31 -11.62
C MET A 130 5.60 10.07 -12.91
N SER A 131 4.82 9.78 -13.96
CA SER A 131 4.90 10.54 -15.22
C SER A 131 4.67 12.03 -14.97
N GLU A 132 5.37 12.89 -15.72
CA GLU A 132 5.21 14.34 -15.64
C GLU A 132 3.75 14.78 -15.86
N THR A 133 3.05 14.12 -16.80
CA THR A 133 1.63 14.34 -17.07
C THR A 133 0.74 14.09 -15.84
N PHE A 134 1.08 13.10 -15.02
CA PHE A 134 0.35 12.81 -13.78
C PHE A 134 0.58 13.93 -12.76
N ILE A 135 1.83 14.38 -12.59
CA ILE A 135 2.20 15.43 -11.65
C ILE A 135 1.50 16.75 -12.02
N GLN A 136 1.56 17.15 -13.29
CA GLN A 136 0.88 18.36 -13.79
C GLN A 136 -0.64 18.28 -13.59
N THR A 137 -1.24 17.11 -13.86
CA THR A 137 -2.69 16.90 -13.63
C THR A 137 -3.04 17.02 -12.16
N LEU A 138 -2.17 16.51 -11.28
CA LEU A 138 -2.32 16.65 -9.84
C LEU A 138 -2.28 18.15 -9.51
N GLU A 139 -1.16 18.83 -9.74
CA GLU A 139 -0.96 20.26 -9.42
C GLU A 139 -2.11 21.15 -9.90
N LYS A 140 -2.57 20.97 -11.14
CA LYS A 140 -3.72 21.70 -11.68
C LYS A 140 -5.00 21.50 -10.86
N GLN A 141 -5.31 20.27 -10.42
CA GLN A 141 -6.46 20.04 -9.53
C GLN A 141 -6.32 20.79 -8.20
N LYS A 142 -5.10 21.04 -7.74
CA LYS A 142 -4.84 21.74 -6.46
C LYS A 142 -5.19 23.21 -6.59
N GLU A 143 -4.81 23.80 -7.71
CA GLU A 143 -4.99 25.22 -8.02
C GLU A 143 -6.46 25.56 -8.29
N GLU A 144 -7.19 24.67 -8.99
CA GLU A 144 -8.59 24.88 -9.34
C GLU A 144 -9.56 24.77 -8.14
N GLY A 145 -9.08 24.31 -6.97
CA GLY A 145 -9.70 24.45 -5.64
C GLY A 145 -11.01 23.69 -5.39
N GLY A 146 -11.85 23.46 -6.41
CA GLY A 146 -13.20 22.93 -6.25
C GLY A 146 -13.30 21.40 -6.19
N ASN A 147 -12.25 20.66 -6.59
CA ASN A 147 -12.34 19.20 -6.73
C ASN A 147 -11.01 18.46 -6.49
N TRP A 148 -10.13 19.01 -5.65
CA TRP A 148 -8.90 18.30 -5.28
C TRP A 148 -9.22 17.07 -4.44
N LYS A 149 -9.17 15.89 -5.06
CA LYS A 149 -9.58 14.60 -4.46
C LYS A 149 -8.76 14.20 -3.24
N LEU A 150 -7.54 14.73 -3.09
CA LEU A 150 -6.65 14.43 -1.98
C LEU A 150 -6.74 15.45 -0.83
N ALA A 151 -7.74 16.34 -0.82
CA ALA A 151 -7.84 17.43 0.17
C ALA A 151 -7.89 16.92 1.62
N HIS A 152 -8.45 15.72 1.77
CA HIS A 152 -8.62 15.06 3.06
C HIS A 152 -7.34 14.39 3.58
N ILE A 153 -6.25 14.34 2.80
CA ILE A 153 -5.01 13.66 3.18
C ILE A 153 -4.03 14.68 3.79
N PRO A 154 -3.65 14.56 5.08
CA PRO A 154 -2.81 15.54 5.76
C PRO A 154 -1.38 15.67 5.22
N LYS A 155 -0.79 14.57 4.74
CA LYS A 155 0.57 14.55 4.21
C LYS A 155 0.59 13.97 2.80
N ILE A 156 1.05 14.78 1.84
CA ILE A 156 1.22 14.39 0.44
C ILE A 156 2.67 14.67 0.05
N GLY A 157 3.39 13.64 -0.38
CA GLY A 157 4.76 13.75 -0.88
C GLY A 157 4.85 13.37 -2.35
N ILE A 158 5.69 14.07 -3.12
CA ILE A 158 6.05 13.70 -4.49
C ILE A 158 7.58 13.67 -4.54
N TYR A 159 8.13 12.57 -5.01
CA TYR A 159 9.58 12.31 -5.05
C TYR A 159 9.98 11.83 -6.43
N PHE A 160 11.20 12.17 -6.84
CA PHE A 160 11.86 11.58 -8.00
C PHE A 160 13.03 10.74 -7.46
N LEU A 161 13.06 9.44 -7.76
CA LEU A 161 14.24 8.64 -7.48
C LEU A 161 15.30 9.06 -8.50
N MET A 162 16.29 9.84 -8.05
CA MET A 162 17.50 10.03 -8.85
C MET A 162 18.20 8.67 -8.92
N GLY A 163 18.38 8.16 -10.13
CA GLY A 163 18.86 6.80 -10.36
C GLY A 163 20.25 6.53 -9.77
N GLU A 164 20.42 5.31 -9.27
CA GLU A 164 21.69 4.59 -9.25
C GLU A 164 21.60 3.39 -10.21
#